data_AF-A8WHS7-F1
#
_entry.id   AF-A8WHS7-F1
#
_cell.length_a   1.000
_cell.length_b   1.000
_cell.length_c   1.000
_cell.angle_alpha   90.00
_cell.angle_beta   90.00
_cell.angle_gamma   90.00
#
_symmetry.space_group_name_H-M   'P 1'
#
loop_
_entity.id
_entity.type
_entity.pdbx_description
1 polymer ?
#
loop_
_entity_poly.entity_id
_entity_poly.type
_entity_poly.pdbx_seq_one_letter_code
_entity_poly.pdbx_strand_id
1 'polypeptide(L)' 'MNILAFLLVVLLAITTEVTAFKRCRSSTQCNYESVCYEGYCYTIDEMFEKFDTK' A
#
# COMPACT_ATOMS: atom_id res chain seq x y z
N MET A 1 -8.05 -23.12 10.62
CA MET A 1 -8.07 -21.76 10.04
C MET A 1 -8.60 -21.90 8.62
N ASN A 2 -9.81 -21.42 8.32
CA ASN A 2 -10.47 -21.66 7.04
C ASN A 2 -9.61 -21.14 5.88
N ILE A 3 -9.47 -21.93 4.80
CA ILE A 3 -8.74 -21.52 3.59
C ILE A 3 -9.24 -20.18 3.01
N LEU A 4 -10.51 -19.84 3.26
CA LEU A 4 -11.12 -18.56 2.93
C LEU A 4 -10.39 -17.36 3.59
N ALA A 5 -9.93 -17.51 4.83
CA ALA A 5 -9.18 -16.45 5.50
C ALA A 5 -7.83 -16.20 4.81
N PHE A 6 -7.17 -17.26 4.34
CA PHE A 6 -5.89 -17.13 3.64
C PHE A 6 -6.06 -16.40 2.30
N LEU A 7 -7.12 -16.73 1.55
CA LEU A 7 -7.44 -16.06 0.29
C LEU A 7 -7.75 -14.57 0.48
N LEU A 8 -8.45 -14.20 1.56
CA LEU A 8 -8.73 -12.80 1.88
C LEU A 8 -7.45 -12.01 2.18
N VAL A 9 -6.51 -12.60 2.94
CA VAL A 9 -5.21 -11.97 3.24
C VAL A 9 -4.40 -11.74 1.96
N VAL A 10 -4.36 -12.73 1.06
CA VAL A 10 -3.67 -12.59 -0.23
C VAL A 10 -4.32 -11.53 -1.10
N LEU A 11 -5.65 -11.47 -1.15
CA LEU A 11 -6.36 -10.47 -1.93
C LEU A 11 -6.07 -9.05 -1.42
N LEU A 12 -6.06 -8.86 -0.10
CA LEU A 12 -5.71 -7.58 0.53
C LEU A 12 -4.28 -7.16 0.17
N ALA A 13 -3.32 -8.09 0.27
CA ALA A 13 -1.93 -7.83 -0.11
C ALA A 13 -1.78 -7.48 -1.61
N ILE A 14 -2.52 -8.13 -2.51
CA ILE A 14 -2.47 -7.78 -3.93
C ILE A 14 -3.10 -6.40 -4.18
N THR A 15 -4.20 -6.07 -3.50
CA THR A 15 -4.84 -4.75 -3.68
C THR A 15 -3.97 -3.59 -3.23
N THR A 16 -3.08 -3.78 -2.25
CA THR A 16 -2.10 -2.76 -1.86
C THR A 16 -1.04 -2.56 -2.95
N GLU A 17 -0.51 -3.63 -3.52
CA GLU A 17 0.48 -3.53 -4.61
C GLU A 17 -0.10 -2.89 -5.88
N VAL A 18 -1.33 -3.25 -6.25
CA VAL A 18 -1.98 -2.67 -7.44
C VAL A 18 -2.23 -1.17 -7.27
N THR A 19 -2.44 -0.68 -6.04
CA THR A 19 -2.54 0.77 -5.80
C THR A 19 -1.22 1.51 -5.88
N ALA A 20 -0.09 0.88 -5.55
CA ALA A 20 1.24 1.49 -5.71
C ALA A 20 1.54 1.83 -7.18
N PHE A 21 0.98 1.07 -8.13
CA PHE A 21 1.17 1.34 -9.57
C PHE A 21 0.33 2.52 -10.09
N LYS A 22 -0.69 2.96 -9.36
CA LYS A 22 -1.55 4.04 -9.80
C LYS A 22 -0.93 5.37 -9.41
N ARG A 23 -0.63 6.21 -10.41
CA ARG A 23 -0.16 7.57 -10.15
C ARG A 23 -1.16 8.31 -9.28
N CYS A 24 -0.72 8.76 -8.11
CA CYS A 24 -1.55 9.52 -7.18
C CYS A 24 -1.21 11.01 -7.27
N ARG A 25 -2.21 11.85 -6.96
CA ARG A 25 -2.04 13.31 -6.75
C ARG A 25 -2.32 13.73 -5.31
N SER A 26 -3.00 12.87 -4.56
CA SER A 26 -3.43 13.09 -3.19
C SER A 26 -3.56 11.73 -2.50
N SER A 27 -3.30 11.68 -1.20
CA SER A 27 -3.40 10.45 -0.40
C SER A 27 -4.81 9.86 -0.36
N THR A 28 -5.86 10.62 -0.72
CA THR A 28 -7.23 10.11 -0.84
C THR A 28 -7.42 9.13 -2.00
N GLN A 29 -6.48 9.07 -2.95
CA GLN A 29 -6.50 8.10 -4.06
C GLN A 29 -5.83 6.77 -3.72
N CYS A 30 -5.15 6.72 -2.58
CA CYS A 30 -4.44 5.55 -2.11
C CYS A 30 -5.31 4.79 -1.07
N ASN A 31 -4.93 3.56 -0.75
CA ASN A 31 -5.62 2.77 0.26
C ASN A 31 -5.50 3.38 1.66
N TYR A 32 -6.35 2.90 2.58
CA TYR A 32 -6.19 3.19 3.99
C TYR A 32 -4.78 2.78 4.45
N GLU A 33 -4.11 3.66 5.19
CA GLU A 33 -2.71 3.46 5.62
C GLU A 33 -1.64 3.56 4.52
N SER A 34 -1.92 4.35 3.48
CA SER A 34 -0.92 4.72 2.49
C SER A 34 -0.92 6.23 2.19
N VAL A 35 0.23 6.74 1.80
CA VAL A 35 0.46 8.16 1.51
C VAL A 35 0.95 8.33 0.08
N CYS A 36 0.51 9.39 -0.57
CA CYS A 36 0.99 9.73 -1.90
C CYS A 36 2.34 10.45 -1.82
N TYR A 37 3.39 9.86 -2.37
CA TYR A 37 4.73 10.45 -2.41
C TYR A 37 5.36 10.28 -3.80
N GLU A 38 5.95 11.35 -4.35
CA GLU A 38 6.49 11.40 -5.72
C GLU A 38 5.51 10.91 -6.81
N GLY A 39 4.21 10.99 -6.54
CA GLY A 39 3.17 10.51 -7.44
C GLY A 39 2.88 9.01 -7.36
N TYR A 40 3.38 8.29 -6.35
CA TYR A 40 3.06 6.89 -6.09
C TYR A 40 2.49 6.71 -4.68
N CYS A 41 1.59 5.74 -4.51
CA CYS A 41 1.06 5.38 -3.21
C CYS A 41 2.08 4.48 -2.50
N TYR A 42 2.58 4.94 -1.36
CA TYR A 42 3.44 4.14 -0.47
C TYR A 42 2.68 3.78 0.79
N THR A 43 2.86 2.57 1.27
CA THR A 43 2.38 2.25 2.62
C THR A 43 3.16 3.04 3.67
N ILE A 44 2.60 3.18 4.87
CA ILE A 44 3.30 3.84 5.97
C ILE A 44 4.62 3.12 6.27
N ASP A 45 4.64 1.79 6.23
CA ASP A 45 5.85 0.98 6.46
C ASP A 45 6.95 1.27 5.43
N GLU A 46 6.60 1.33 4.14
CA GLU A 46 7.56 1.68 3.07
C GLU A 46 8.14 3.08 3.24
N MET A 47 7.34 4.01 3.78
CA MET A 47 7.82 5.36 4.08
C MET A 47 8.79 5.36 5.25
N PHE A 48 8.50 4.64 6.32
CA PHE A 48 9.44 4.51 7.43
C PHE A 48 10.75 3.91 6.96
N GLU A 49 10.73 2.84 6.16
CA GLU A 49 11.95 2.26 5.60
C GLU A 49 12.74 3.26 4.74
N LYS A 50 12.06 4.04 3.90
CA LYS A 50 12.72 5.07 3.07
C LYS A 50 13.38 6.19 3.87
N PHE A 51 12.77 6.64 4.97
CA PHE A 51 13.28 7.76 5.76
C PHE A 51 14.22 7.32 6.89
N ASP A 52 14.10 6.09 7.41
CA ASP A 52 14.99 5.52 8.42
C ASP A 52 16.36 5.13 7.82
N THR A 53 16.39 4.76 6.53
CA THR A 53 17.63 4.43 5.81
C THR A 53 18.52 5.67 5.49
N LYS A 54 18.25 6.86 6.03
CA LYS A 54 18.99 8.10 5.75
C LYS A 54 19.52 8.78 6.99
#